data_AF-A0A3M2ZBU4-F1
#
_entry.id   AF-A0A3M2ZBU4-F1
#
_cell.length_a   1.000
_cell.length_b   1.000
_cell.length_c   1.000
_cell.angle_alpha   90.00
_cell.angle_beta   90.00
_cell.angle_gamma   90.00
#
_symmetry.space_group_name_H-M   'P 1'
#
loop_
_entity.id
_entity.type
_entity.pdbx_description
1 polymer ?
#
loop_
_entity_poly.entity_id
_entity_poly.type
_entity_poly.pdbx_seq_one_letter_code
_entity_poly.pdbx_strand_id
1 'polypeptide(L)'
;MQGAQACGHTLPADFAQHLLSVTESMSDYKPSMYHDLAEKRPLELEAIYARPLATAQAAGFDMARVRALYQALAFIDRGNRQAREE
;
A
#
# COMPACT_ATOMS: atom_id res chain seq x y z
N MET A 1 -0.54 10.84 -5.82
CA MET A 1 -1.18 12.18 -5.79
C MET A 1 -2.51 12.18 -6.53
N GLN A 2 -2.53 11.88 -7.84
CA GLN A 2 -3.73 11.97 -8.68
C GLN A 2 -4.94 11.14 -8.19
N GLY A 3 -4.72 9.93 -7.64
CA GLY A 3 -5.82 9.13 -7.07
C GLY A 3 -6.54 9.80 -5.91
N ALA A 4 -5.81 10.45 -5.00
CA ALA A 4 -6.43 11.22 -3.91
C ALA A 4 -7.19 12.44 -4.44
N GLN A 5 -6.61 13.15 -5.42
CA GLN A 5 -7.24 14.30 -6.06
C GLN A 5 -8.54 13.92 -6.77
N ALA A 6 -8.58 12.77 -7.46
CA ALA A 6 -9.80 12.25 -8.08
C ALA A 6 -10.91 12.00 -7.05
N CYS A 7 -10.53 11.61 -5.83
CA CYS A 7 -11.44 11.46 -4.70
C CYS A 7 -11.77 12.77 -3.96
N GLY A 8 -11.38 13.94 -4.50
CA GLY A 8 -11.63 15.25 -3.87
C GLY A 8 -10.63 15.65 -2.78
N HIS A 9 -9.52 14.92 -2.62
CA HIS A 9 -8.49 15.18 -1.62
C HIS A 9 -7.19 15.66 -2.28
N THR A 10 -7.01 16.98 -2.30
CA THR A 10 -5.77 17.58 -2.80
C THR A 10 -4.67 17.48 -1.74
N LEU A 11 -3.55 16.92 -2.13
CA LEU A 11 -2.33 16.88 -1.31
C LEU A 11 -1.34 17.95 -1.81
N PRO A 12 -0.41 18.43 -0.97
CA PRO A 12 0.61 19.41 -1.39
C PRO A 12 1.42 18.93 -2.60
N ALA A 13 1.80 19.85 -3.49
CA ALA A 13 2.50 19.49 -4.73
C ALA A 13 3.87 18.82 -4.46
N ASP A 14 4.52 19.20 -3.36
CA ASP A 14 5.80 18.71 -2.89
C ASP A 14 5.69 17.46 -2.01
N PHE A 15 4.48 16.97 -1.71
CA PHE A 15 4.27 15.89 -0.75
C PHE A 15 5.07 14.62 -1.08
N ALA A 16 5.15 14.23 -2.36
CA ALA A 16 5.95 13.07 -2.77
C ALA A 16 7.45 13.30 -2.52
N GLN A 17 7.96 14.51 -2.82
CA GLN A 17 9.35 14.87 -2.56
C GLN A 17 9.64 14.91 -1.06
N HIS A 18 8.71 15.45 -0.26
CA HIS A 18 8.80 15.45 1.19
C HIS A 18 8.90 14.03 1.75
N LEU A 19 8.05 13.09 1.30
CA LEU A 19 8.12 11.68 1.73
C LEU A 19 9.46 11.04 1.39
N LEU A 20 10.02 11.30 0.20
CA LEU A 20 11.33 10.80 -0.19
C LEU A 20 12.43 11.37 0.70
N SER A 21 12.47 12.69 0.90
CA SER A 21 13.49 13.36 1.72
C SER A 21 13.43 12.95 3.19
N VAL A 22 12.23 12.76 3.74
CA VAL A 22 12.08 12.20 5.10
C VAL A 22 12.65 10.78 5.13
N THR A 23 12.31 9.93 4.17
CA THR A 23 12.79 8.54 4.11
C THR A 23 14.31 8.45 3.99
N GLU A 24 14.95 9.32 3.22
CA GLU A 24 16.42 9.38 3.10
C GLU A 24 17.13 9.69 4.43
N SER A 25 16.46 10.43 5.31
CA SER A 25 16.98 10.78 6.63
C SER A 25 16.67 9.76 7.73
N MET A 26 15.82 8.77 7.44
CA MET A 26 15.44 7.73 8.40
C MET A 26 16.56 6.71 8.57
N SER A 27 16.77 6.25 9.80
CA SER A 27 17.56 5.03 10.03
C SER A 27 16.88 3.82 9.40
N ASP A 28 17.64 2.73 9.20
CA ASP A 28 17.14 1.47 8.67
C ASP A 28 15.81 1.08 9.32
N TYR A 29 14.76 1.04 8.50
CA TYR A 29 13.40 0.87 8.97
C TYR A 29 12.72 -0.31 8.26
N LYS A 30 12.12 -1.19 9.07
CA LYS A 30 11.23 -2.24 8.60
C LYS A 30 9.78 -1.82 8.89
N PRO A 31 8.91 -1.72 7.87
CA PRO A 31 7.52 -1.32 8.06
C PRO A 31 6.73 -2.36 8.86
N SER A 32 5.62 -1.97 9.48
CA SER A 32 4.74 -2.88 10.25
C SER A 32 4.38 -4.15 9.49
N MET A 33 3.97 -4.01 8.23
CA MET A 33 3.63 -5.14 7.35
C MET A 33 4.79 -6.10 7.08
N TYR A 34 6.05 -5.66 7.19
CA TYR A 34 7.19 -6.58 7.14
C TYR A 34 7.17 -7.51 8.34
N HIS A 35 6.90 -6.98 9.54
CA HIS A 35 6.78 -7.78 10.75
C HIS A 35 5.57 -8.72 10.67
N ASP A 36 4.45 -8.27 10.10
CA ASP A 36 3.30 -9.15 9.85
C ASP A 36 3.68 -10.35 8.98
N LEU A 37 4.41 -10.13 7.89
CA LEU A 37 4.87 -11.22 7.04
C LEU A 37 5.86 -12.16 7.77
N ALA A 38 6.83 -11.58 8.49
CA ALA A 38 7.85 -12.33 9.20
C ALA A 38 7.26 -13.21 10.30
N GLU A 39 6.23 -12.71 11.00
CA GLU A 39 5.54 -13.40 12.08
C GLU A 39 4.30 -14.19 11.61
N LYS A 40 4.10 -14.33 10.30
CA LYS A 40 2.95 -15.05 9.71
C LYS A 40 1.59 -14.50 10.17
N ARG A 41 1.49 -13.19 10.37
CA ARG A 41 0.22 -12.48 10.64
C ARG A 41 -0.42 -12.04 9.31
N PRO A 42 -1.75 -11.86 9.26
CA PRO A 42 -2.42 -11.31 8.08
C PRO A 42 -1.88 -9.92 7.72
N LEU A 43 -1.62 -9.69 6.44
CA LEU A 43 -1.19 -8.38 5.95
C LEU A 43 -2.35 -7.37 5.86
N GLU A 44 -2.08 -6.09 6.10
CA GLU A 44 -3.05 -4.97 6.08
C GLU A 44 -3.49 -4.53 4.66
N LEU A 45 -3.60 -5.48 3.71
CA LEU A 45 -3.84 -5.18 2.30
C LEU A 45 -5.18 -4.50 2.03
N GLU A 46 -6.21 -4.82 2.82
CA GLU A 46 -7.54 -4.25 2.67
C GLU A 46 -7.53 -2.73 2.92
N ALA A 47 -6.93 -2.32 4.04
CA ALA A 47 -6.89 -0.93 4.47
C ALA A 47 -5.93 -0.08 3.63
N ILE A 48 -4.73 -0.61 3.33
CA ILE A 48 -3.66 0.16 2.70
C ILE A 48 -3.77 0.16 1.16
N TYR A 49 -4.32 -0.89 0.55
CA TYR A 49 -4.34 -1.04 -0.91
C TYR A 49 -5.76 -1.18 -1.49
N ALA A 50 -6.54 -2.18 -1.04
CA ALA A 50 -7.79 -2.53 -1.69
C ALA A 50 -8.82 -1.39 -1.62
N ARG A 51 -9.04 -0.83 -0.42
CA ARG A 51 -9.97 0.30 -0.23
C ARG A 51 -9.55 1.54 -1.02
N PRO A 52 -8.29 2.02 -0.96
CA PRO A 52 -7.86 3.14 -1.81
C PRO A 52 -8.02 2.89 -3.32
N LEU A 53 -7.73 1.68 -3.79
CA LEU A 53 -7.91 1.30 -5.20
C LEU A 53 -9.38 1.36 -5.61
N ALA A 54 -10.28 0.80 -4.79
CA ALA A 54 -11.72 0.82 -5.03
C ALA A 54 -12.27 2.26 -5.05
N THR A 55 -11.86 3.09 -4.09
CA THR A 55 -12.28 4.49 -4.02
C THR A 55 -11.81 5.29 -5.25
N ALA A 56 -10.54 5.15 -5.64
CA ALA A 56 -10.01 5.84 -6.81
C ALA A 56 -10.70 5.38 -8.11
N GLN A 57 -10.94 4.06 -8.25
CA GLN A 57 -11.65 3.51 -9.40
C GLN A 57 -13.09 4.02 -9.48
N ALA A 58 -13.81 4.10 -8.35
CA ALA A 58 -15.15 4.67 -8.29
C ALA A 58 -15.17 6.17 -8.67
N ALA A 59 -14.08 6.89 -8.42
CA ALA A 59 -13.87 8.26 -8.88
C ALA A 59 -13.38 8.37 -10.34
N GLY A 60 -13.30 7.26 -11.08
CA GLY A 60 -12.87 7.23 -12.47
C GLY A 60 -11.37 7.32 -12.69
N PHE A 61 -10.55 7.11 -11.64
CA PHE A 61 -9.10 7.16 -11.73
C PHE A 61 -8.45 5.79 -11.57
N ASP A 62 -7.61 5.41 -12.55
CA ASP A 62 -6.84 4.17 -12.51
C ASP A 62 -5.47 4.36 -11.82
N MET A 63 -5.28 3.71 -10.68
CA MET A 63 -3.98 3.59 -9.99
C MET A 63 -3.21 2.33 -10.41
N ALA A 64 -2.94 2.15 -11.71
CA ALA A 64 -2.39 0.90 -12.29
C ALA A 64 -1.14 0.35 -11.59
N ARG A 65 -0.18 1.22 -11.21
CA ARG A 65 1.03 0.80 -10.48
C ARG A 65 0.73 0.27 -9.08
N VAL A 66 -0.20 0.92 -8.37
CA VAL A 66 -0.62 0.48 -7.03
C VAL A 66 -1.44 -0.80 -7.12
N ARG A 67 -2.24 -0.97 -8.19
CA ARG A 67 -2.95 -2.22 -8.47
C ARG A 67 -1.98 -3.39 -8.69
N ALA A 68 -0.92 -3.19 -9.47
CA ALA A 68 0.10 -4.20 -9.70
C ALA A 68 0.81 -4.59 -8.39
N LEU A 69 1.16 -3.61 -7.56
CA LEU A 69 1.74 -3.85 -6.24
C LEU A 69 0.78 -4.62 -5.32
N TYR A 70 -0.49 -4.25 -5.27
CA TYR A 70 -1.52 -4.96 -4.51
C TYR A 70 -1.64 -6.42 -4.96
N GLN A 71 -1.66 -6.69 -6.26
CA GLN A 71 -1.74 -8.06 -6.80
C GLN A 71 -0.54 -8.92 -6.39
N ALA A 72 0.67 -8.35 -6.43
CA ALA A 72 1.89 -9.02 -5.99
C ALA A 72 1.86 -9.34 -4.48
N LEU A 73 1.47 -8.36 -3.66
CA LEU A 73 1.36 -8.53 -2.21
C LEU A 73 0.25 -9.52 -1.83
N ALA A 74 -0.89 -9.50 -2.53
CA ALA A 74 -1.97 -10.46 -2.32
C ALA A 74 -1.56 -11.89 -2.69
N PHE A 75 -0.70 -12.08 -3.70
CA PHE A 75 -0.12 -13.37 -4.00
C PHE A 75 0.77 -13.88 -2.85
N ILE A 76 1.63 -13.01 -2.31
CA ILE A 76 2.49 -13.33 -1.15
C ILE A 76 1.65 -13.65 0.08
N ASP A 77 0.63 -12.84 0.39
CA ASP A 77 -0.22 -13.03 1.57
C ASP A 77 -1.05 -14.33 1.50
N ARG A 78 -1.47 -14.76 0.31
CA ARG A 78 -2.11 -16.08 0.15
C ARG A 78 -1.20 -17.22 0.61
N GLY A 79 0.06 -17.21 0.18
CA GLY A 79 1.05 -18.20 0.65
C GLY A 79 1.36 -18.06 2.14
N ASN A 80 1.37 -16.82 2.66
CA ASN A 80 1.53 -16.54 4.09
C ASN A 80 0.42 -17.16 4.95
N ARG A 81 -0.83 -17.11 4.48
CA ARG A 81 -2.00 -17.67 5.19
C ARG A 81 -2.08 -19.19 5.12
N GLN A 82 -1.74 -19.79 3.98
CA GLN A 82 -1.76 -21.24 3.80
C GLN A 82 -0.81 -21.96 4.78
N ALA A 83 0.37 -21.39 5.03
CA ALA A 83 1.34 -21.91 6.00
C ALA A 83 0.85 -21.88 7.48
N ARG A 84 -0.32 -21.32 7.77
CA ARG A 84 -0.94 -21.37 9.11
C ARG A 84 -2.00 -22.47 9.25
N GLU A 85 -2.49 -22.99 8.14
CA GLU A 85 -3.52 -24.02 8.10
C GLU A 85 -2.92 -25.44 8.14
N GLU A 86 -1.61 -25.55 7.87
CA GLU A 86 -0.75 -26.74 8.09
C GLU A 86 -0.16 -26.76 9.50
#